data_AF-A0A2P5VU53-F1
#
_entry.id   AF-A0A2P5VU53-F1
#
_cell.length_a   1.000
_cell.length_b   1.000
_cell.length_c   1.000
_cell.angle_alpha   90.00
_cell.angle_beta   90.00
_cell.angle_gamma   90.00
#
_symmetry.space_group_name_H-M   'P 1'
#
loop_
_entity.id
_entity.type
_entity.pdbx_description
1 polymer ?
#
loop_
_entity_poly.entity_id
_entity_poly.type
_entity_poly.pdbx_seq_one_letter_code
_entity_poly.pdbx_strand_id
1 'polypeptide(L)'
;MEHEQAYPPPAAPKRFLTITEGNFAVTDINGNIMFKIKGKFFSIHDRRLLTDAAGNPVCTLRPKIMTVHDRWQVFRGESTEEKDLIFTVKRSSMIQLKTKLHVFLATNPKEDVCDFRVEGSWLERSCIIYSGESNTILAQVR
;
A
#
# COMPACT_ATOMS: atom_id res chain seq x y z
N MET A 1 -27.65 27.43 42.41
CA MET A 1 -26.65 26.47 41.89
C MET A 1 -26.87 26.39 40.40
N GLU A 2 -26.09 27.17 39.64
CA GLU A 2 -26.16 27.16 38.18
C GLU A 2 -25.38 25.95 37.67
N HIS A 3 -26.01 25.16 36.79
CA HIS A 3 -25.39 24.01 36.14
C HIS A 3 -24.50 24.52 35.00
N GLU A 4 -23.18 24.42 35.18
CA GLU A 4 -22.21 24.70 34.12
C GLU A 4 -22.27 23.58 33.07
N GLN A 5 -22.86 23.88 31.93
CA GLN A 5 -22.92 22.96 30.80
C GLN A 5 -21.59 23.04 30.04
N ALA A 6 -20.72 22.06 30.29
CA ALA A 6 -19.42 21.94 29.63
C ALA A 6 -19.60 21.90 28.10
N TYR A 7 -18.98 22.85 27.41
CA TYR A 7 -18.91 22.88 25.95
C TYR A 7 -18.14 21.64 25.45
N PRO A 8 -18.64 20.91 24.44
CA PRO A 8 -17.86 19.84 23.83
C PRO A 8 -16.63 20.43 23.14
N PRO A 9 -15.47 19.75 23.20
CA PRO A 9 -14.27 20.22 22.52
C PRO A 9 -14.51 20.33 21.00
N PRO A 10 -13.93 21.33 20.33
CA PRO A 10 -14.10 21.50 18.89
C PRO A 10 -13.65 20.24 18.16
N ALA A 11 -14.54 19.68 17.34
CA ALA A 11 -14.25 18.51 16.54
C ALA A 11 -13.04 18.79 15.64
N ALA A 12 -11.94 18.04 15.84
CA ALA A 12 -10.80 18.09 14.95
C ALA A 12 -11.27 17.83 13.51
N PRO A 13 -10.78 18.57 12.51
CA PRO A 13 -11.20 18.38 11.14
C PRO A 13 -10.87 16.95 10.73
N LYS A 14 -11.92 16.12 10.54
CA LYS A 14 -11.80 14.83 9.86
C LYS A 14 -11.38 15.16 8.43
N ARG A 15 -10.08 15.05 8.15
CA ARG A 15 -9.56 15.12 6.79
C ARG A 15 -10.04 13.86 6.07
N PHE A 16 -11.17 13.99 5.37
CA PHE A 16 -11.56 13.01 4.38
C PHE A 16 -10.51 13.09 3.27
N LEU A 17 -9.69 12.05 3.16
CA LEU A 17 -8.82 11.89 2.00
C LEU A 17 -9.73 11.54 0.82
N THR A 18 -10.10 12.56 0.04
CA THR A 18 -10.59 12.32 -1.31
C THR A 18 -9.42 11.70 -2.09
N ILE A 19 -9.44 10.37 -2.24
CA ILE A 19 -8.55 9.71 -3.18
C ILE A 19 -9.09 10.06 -4.56
N THR A 20 -8.61 11.18 -5.12
CA THR A 20 -8.90 11.56 -6.49
C THR A 20 -8.27 10.52 -7.44
N GLU A 21 -9.03 10.12 -8.46
CA GLU A 21 -8.50 9.41 -9.62
C GLU A 21 -7.23 10.12 -10.11
N GLY A 22 -6.12 9.41 -10.33
CA GLY A 22 -4.92 10.14 -10.70
C GLY A 22 -3.66 9.34 -10.95
N ASN A 23 -2.85 9.89 -11.84
CA ASN A 23 -1.43 9.63 -11.90
C ASN A 23 -0.79 10.25 -10.65
N PHE A 24 -0.07 9.46 -9.85
CA PHE A 24 0.63 9.95 -8.66
C PHE A 24 2.13 10.07 -8.94
N ALA A 25 2.80 11.01 -8.30
CA ALA A 25 4.25 11.09 -8.30
C ALA A 25 4.78 10.86 -6.88
N VAL A 26 5.81 10.03 -6.76
CA VAL A 26 6.60 9.86 -5.53
C VAL A 26 7.85 10.72 -5.69
N THR A 27 8.06 11.64 -4.76
CA THR A 27 9.23 12.53 -4.76
C THR A 27 10.18 12.22 -3.61
N ASP A 28 11.46 12.58 -3.77
CA ASP A 28 12.40 12.63 -2.65
C ASP A 28 12.12 13.84 -1.73
N ILE A 29 12.95 14.01 -0.70
CA ILE A 29 12.85 15.13 0.26
C ILE A 29 13.10 16.52 -0.37
N ASN A 30 13.74 16.57 -1.53
CA ASN A 30 14.03 17.80 -2.26
C ASN A 30 12.96 18.12 -3.32
N GLY A 31 11.95 17.25 -3.47
CA GLY A 31 10.90 17.39 -4.47
C GLY A 31 11.24 16.79 -5.84
N ASN A 32 12.38 16.10 -5.98
CA ASN A 32 12.73 15.41 -7.23
C ASN A 32 11.82 14.20 -7.41
N ILE A 33 11.24 14.04 -8.61
CA ILE A 33 10.39 12.88 -8.92
C ILE A 33 11.26 11.62 -8.97
N MET A 34 10.95 10.65 -8.13
CA MET A 34 11.59 9.33 -8.11
C MET A 34 10.79 8.33 -8.94
N PHE A 35 9.47 8.33 -8.75
CA PHE A 35 8.57 7.41 -9.45
C PHE A 35 7.26 8.10 -9.86
N LYS A 36 6.63 7.58 -10.90
CA LYS A 36 5.28 7.94 -11.32
C LYS A 36 4.41 6.69 -11.32
N ILE A 37 3.19 6.81 -10.83
CA ILE A 37 2.20 5.73 -10.82
C ILE A 37 1.13 6.11 -11.82
N LYS A 38 0.90 5.27 -12.83
CA LYS A 38 -0.14 5.42 -13.85
C LYS A 38 -1.22 4.35 -13.65
N GLY A 39 -2.50 4.72 -13.76
CA GLY A 39 -3.60 3.77 -13.69
C GLY A 39 -4.96 4.47 -13.62
N LYS A 40 -6.02 3.78 -14.06
CA LYS A 40 -7.41 4.22 -13.88
C LYS A 40 -8.01 3.43 -12.70
N PHE A 41 -8.61 4.12 -11.73
CA PHE A 41 -9.52 3.45 -10.80
C PHE A 41 -10.80 3.06 -11.56
N PHE A 42 -11.44 1.95 -11.20
CA PHE A 42 -12.71 1.46 -11.79
C PHE A 42 -12.60 0.74 -13.14
N SER A 43 -11.43 0.16 -13.47
CA SER A 43 -11.36 -0.83 -14.54
C SER A 43 -11.41 -2.24 -13.96
N ILE A 44 -12.12 -3.15 -14.63
CA ILE A 44 -12.02 -4.61 -14.40
C ILE A 44 -10.56 -5.13 -14.47
N HIS A 45 -9.63 -4.31 -14.95
CA HIS A 45 -8.20 -4.50 -14.90
C HIS A 45 -7.52 -3.38 -14.10
N ASP A 46 -7.84 -3.22 -12.81
CA ASP A 46 -7.26 -2.26 -11.84
C ASP A 46 -5.71 -2.41 -11.71
N ARG A 47 -5.00 -2.25 -12.82
CA ARG A 47 -3.55 -2.35 -12.96
C ARG A 47 -2.96 -0.98 -12.71
N ARG A 48 -1.87 -0.95 -11.95
CA ARG A 48 -1.08 0.26 -11.73
C ARG A 48 0.32 0.03 -12.24
N LEU A 49 0.78 0.89 -13.14
CA LEU A 49 2.14 0.87 -13.66
C LEU A 49 2.98 1.88 -12.88
N LEU A 50 4.02 1.40 -12.22
CA LEU A 50 5.07 2.23 -11.65
C LEU A 50 6.14 2.45 -12.72
N THR A 51 6.45 3.70 -13.02
CA THR A 51 7.57 4.09 -13.89
C THR A 51 8.58 4.90 -13.12
N ASP A 52 9.82 4.94 -13.61
CA ASP A 52 10.83 5.89 -13.15
C ASP A 52 10.46 7.34 -13.55
N ALA A 53 11.34 8.28 -13.22
CA ALA A 53 11.18 9.69 -13.56
C ALA A 53 11.12 9.95 -15.09
N ALA A 54 11.87 9.19 -15.87
CA ALA A 54 11.93 9.27 -17.33
C ALA A 54 10.71 8.60 -18.02
N GLY A 55 9.93 7.82 -17.28
CA GLY A 55 8.76 7.12 -17.77
C GLY A 55 9.01 5.66 -18.17
N ASN A 56 10.20 5.12 -17.88
CA ASN A 56 10.48 3.71 -18.13
C ASN A 56 9.73 2.82 -17.12
N PRO A 57 9.09 1.73 -17.56
CA PRO A 57 8.41 0.77 -16.68
C PRO A 57 9.34 0.14 -15.63
N VAL A 58 8.96 0.24 -14.36
CA VAL A 58 9.64 -0.42 -13.24
C VAL A 58 8.89 -1.70 -12.88
N CYS A 59 7.60 -1.57 -12.54
CA CYS A 59 6.77 -2.72 -12.20
C CYS A 59 5.28 -2.44 -12.41
N THR A 60 4.51 -3.51 -12.56
CA THR A 60 3.05 -3.49 -12.69
C THR A 60 2.42 -4.18 -11.49
N LEU A 61 1.52 -3.46 -10.81
CA LEU A 61 0.71 -3.98 -9.72
C LEU A 61 -0.66 -4.36 -10.27
N ARG A 62 -1.15 -5.55 -9.93
CA ARG A 62 -2.44 -6.07 -10.38
C ARG A 62 -3.18 -6.76 -9.23
N PRO A 63 -4.49 -6.52 -9.03
CA PRO A 63 -5.28 -7.28 -8.09
C PRO A 63 -5.48 -8.70 -8.61
N LYS A 64 -5.38 -9.68 -7.72
CA LYS A 64 -5.74 -11.06 -8.01
C LYS A 64 -7.25 -11.18 -7.81
N ILE A 65 -8.00 -11.24 -8.91
CA ILE A 65 -9.46 -11.36 -8.90
C ILE A 65 -9.85 -12.74 -8.31
N MET A 66 -11.00 -12.83 -7.63
CA MET A 66 -11.54 -14.06 -7.03
C MET A 66 -10.73 -14.66 -5.87
N THR A 67 -10.01 -13.83 -5.09
CA THR A 67 -9.35 -14.30 -3.85
C THR A 67 -10.16 -13.92 -2.61
N VAL A 68 -10.20 -14.81 -1.61
CA VAL A 68 -10.90 -14.60 -0.32
C VAL A 68 -10.32 -13.42 0.49
N HIS A 69 -9.06 -13.07 0.23
CA HIS A 69 -8.39 -11.91 0.80
C HIS A 69 -8.02 -10.94 -0.31
N ASP A 70 -7.99 -9.63 -0.01
CA ASP A 70 -7.44 -8.61 -0.91
C ASP A 70 -5.98 -8.96 -1.23
N ARG A 71 -5.73 -9.45 -2.45
CA ARG A 71 -4.39 -9.86 -2.91
C ARG A 71 -3.96 -9.04 -4.11
N TRP A 72 -2.71 -8.61 -4.07
CA TRP A 72 -2.06 -7.87 -5.13
C TRP A 72 -0.79 -8.61 -5.56
N GLN A 73 -0.56 -8.68 -6.86
CA GLN A 73 0.66 -9.21 -7.44
C GLN A 73 1.44 -8.09 -8.10
N VAL A 74 2.76 -8.14 -7.97
CA VAL A 74 3.67 -7.13 -8.53
C VAL A 74 4.63 -7.83 -9.49
N PHE A 75 4.66 -7.36 -10.73
CA PHE A 75 5.42 -7.94 -11.83
C PHE A 75 6.46 -6.97 -12.37
N ARG A 76 7.53 -7.48 -12.97
CA ARG A 76 8.59 -6.66 -13.59
C ARG A 76 8.09 -5.94 -14.84
N GLY A 77 8.43 -4.66 -14.97
CA GLY A 77 8.07 -3.82 -16.11
C GLY A 77 6.55 -3.75 -16.31
N GLU A 78 6.11 -3.93 -17.56
CA GLU A 78 4.69 -3.98 -17.95
C GLU A 78 4.10 -5.40 -17.97
N SER A 79 4.88 -6.40 -17.57
CA SER A 79 4.47 -7.80 -17.63
C SER A 79 3.35 -8.12 -16.64
N THR A 80 2.61 -9.17 -16.94
CA THR A 80 1.73 -9.86 -15.99
C THR A 80 1.90 -11.39 -16.06
N GLU A 81 3.03 -11.85 -16.60
CA GLU A 81 3.39 -13.26 -16.68
C GLU A 81 3.99 -13.75 -15.36
N GLU A 82 3.76 -15.02 -15.00
CA GLU A 82 4.26 -15.58 -13.73
C GLU A 82 5.78 -15.55 -13.61
N LYS A 83 6.50 -15.72 -14.72
CA LYS A 83 7.98 -15.64 -14.75
C LYS A 83 8.52 -14.28 -14.33
N ASP A 84 7.69 -13.23 -14.46
CA ASP A 84 8.03 -11.85 -14.15
C ASP A 84 7.48 -11.41 -12.78
N LEU A 85 6.84 -12.32 -12.03
CA LEU A 85 6.36 -12.05 -10.68
C LEU A 85 7.55 -11.70 -9.76
N ILE A 86 7.45 -10.57 -9.06
CA ILE A 86 8.44 -10.14 -8.08
C ILE A 86 7.98 -10.56 -6.68
N PHE A 87 6.74 -10.21 -6.31
CA PHE A 87 6.15 -10.56 -5.03
C PHE A 87 4.62 -10.48 -5.06
N THR A 88 4.00 -11.09 -4.06
CA THR A 88 2.58 -11.01 -3.77
C THR A 88 2.36 -10.34 -2.42
N VAL A 89 1.38 -9.44 -2.35
CA VAL A 89 0.92 -8.81 -1.11
C VAL A 89 -0.45 -9.37 -0.77
N LYS A 90 -0.64 -9.78 0.48
CA LYS A 90 -1.92 -10.23 1.02
C LYS A 90 -2.31 -9.37 2.21
N ARG A 91 -3.58 -9.01 2.29
CA ARG A 91 -4.14 -8.55 3.56
C ARG A 91 -4.18 -9.71 4.56
N SER A 92 -3.68 -9.48 5.78
CA SER A 92 -3.55 -10.57 6.76
C SER A 92 -4.87 -10.92 7.47
N SER A 93 -5.86 -10.02 7.46
CA SER A 93 -7.24 -10.30 7.90
C SER A 93 -8.22 -9.27 7.33
N MET A 94 -9.45 -9.73 7.06
CA MET A 94 -10.57 -8.93 6.56
C MET A 94 -11.10 -7.93 7.61
N ILE A 95 -10.89 -8.21 8.90
CA ILE A 95 -11.38 -7.41 10.03
C ILE A 95 -10.18 -6.92 10.83
N GLN A 96 -9.75 -5.68 10.59
CA GLN A 96 -8.68 -5.04 11.36
C GLN A 96 -8.94 -3.55 11.54
N LEU A 97 -8.71 -3.02 12.75
CA LEU A 97 -8.68 -1.58 13.04
C LEU A 97 -7.42 -0.90 12.45
N LYS A 98 -6.34 -1.66 12.25
CA LYS A 98 -5.06 -1.21 11.66
C LYS A 98 -4.72 -2.06 10.44
N THR A 99 -4.16 -1.47 9.40
CA THR A 99 -3.75 -2.18 8.20
C THR A 99 -2.59 -3.13 8.53
N LYS A 100 -2.76 -4.43 8.28
CA LYS A 100 -1.66 -5.41 8.30
C LYS A 100 -1.60 -6.18 6.99
N LEU A 101 -0.46 -6.11 6.33
CA LEU A 101 -0.20 -6.77 5.04
C LEU A 101 1.01 -7.69 5.18
N HIS A 102 0.94 -8.86 4.56
CA HIS A 102 2.05 -9.78 4.41
C HIS A 102 2.52 -9.78 2.96
N VAL A 103 3.84 -9.72 2.77
CA VAL A 103 4.50 -9.73 1.47
C VAL A 103 5.27 -11.04 1.34
N PHE A 104 5.10 -11.69 0.19
CA PHE A 104 5.73 -12.96 -0.14
C PHE A 104 6.49 -12.79 -1.46
N LEU A 105 7.80 -13.00 -1.44
CA LEU A 105 8.63 -12.96 -2.64
C LEU A 105 8.26 -14.11 -3.57
N ALA A 106 8.48 -13.95 -4.87
CA ALA A 106 8.21 -15.01 -5.85
C ALA A 106 9.00 -16.30 -5.59
N THR A 107 10.14 -16.20 -4.90
CA THR A 107 10.96 -17.34 -4.45
C THR A 107 10.37 -18.08 -3.24
N ASN A 108 9.27 -17.59 -2.66
CA ASN A 108 8.56 -18.16 -1.53
C ASN A 108 7.13 -18.60 -1.93
N PRO A 109 6.98 -19.65 -2.76
CA PRO A 109 5.68 -20.05 -3.31
C PRO A 109 4.77 -20.73 -2.29
N LYS A 110 5.32 -21.24 -1.18
CA LYS A 110 4.52 -21.87 -0.11
C LYS A 110 3.72 -20.83 0.68
N GLU A 111 4.28 -19.62 0.81
CA GLU A 111 3.65 -18.51 1.52
C GLU A 111 3.29 -18.82 2.99
N ASP A 112 4.03 -19.74 3.64
CA ASP A 112 3.83 -20.15 5.04
C ASP A 112 4.29 -19.07 6.03
N VAL A 113 5.41 -18.41 5.73
CA VAL A 113 5.99 -17.30 6.49
C VAL A 113 6.20 -16.13 5.54
N CYS A 114 5.82 -14.91 5.95
CA CYS A 114 6.01 -13.74 5.12
C CYS A 114 7.49 -13.33 5.06
N ASP A 115 7.92 -12.79 3.92
CA ASP A 115 9.24 -12.21 3.75
C ASP A 115 9.28 -10.79 4.32
N PHE A 116 8.17 -10.07 4.23
CA PHE A 116 7.98 -8.77 4.87
C PHE A 116 6.57 -8.62 5.43
N ARG A 117 6.48 -7.86 6.51
CA ARG A 117 5.22 -7.50 7.16
C ARG A 117 5.08 -5.99 7.17
N VAL A 118 3.91 -5.49 6.81
CA VAL A 118 3.57 -4.06 6.89
C VAL A 118 2.48 -3.89 7.94
N GLU A 119 2.67 -2.99 8.89
CA GLU A 119 1.67 -2.65 9.91
C GLU A 119 1.49 -1.14 10.04
N GLY A 120 0.29 -0.70 10.45
CA GLY A 120 0.03 0.69 10.81
C GLY A 120 -1.27 1.21 10.24
N SER A 121 -1.40 2.53 10.18
CA SER A 121 -2.54 3.21 9.57
C SER A 121 -2.05 4.18 8.50
N TRP A 122 -2.59 4.02 7.29
CA TRP A 122 -2.33 4.96 6.20
C TRP A 122 -2.82 6.37 6.55
N LEU A 123 -3.99 6.48 7.20
CA LEU A 123 -4.59 7.76 7.59
C LEU A 123 -3.76 8.49 8.65
N GLU A 124 -3.16 7.74 9.57
CA GLU A 124 -2.31 8.28 10.64
C GLU A 124 -0.84 8.39 10.23
N ARG A 125 -0.50 8.03 8.98
CA ARG A 125 0.89 7.99 8.47
C ARG A 125 1.83 7.18 9.36
N SER A 126 1.32 6.11 9.97
CA SER A 126 2.04 5.29 10.95
C SER A 126 2.48 3.93 10.39
N CYS A 127 2.60 3.81 9.06
CA CYS A 127 2.97 2.57 8.40
C CYS A 127 4.46 2.22 8.62
N ILE A 128 4.74 0.97 9.00
CA ILE A 128 6.06 0.42 9.24
C ILE A 128 6.20 -0.89 8.47
N ILE A 129 7.36 -1.09 7.83
CA ILE A 129 7.73 -2.32 7.12
C ILE A 129 8.78 -3.05 7.96
N TYR A 130 8.54 -4.33 8.21
CA TYR A 130 9.38 -5.23 8.99
C TYR A 130 9.95 -6.37 8.13
N SER A 131 11.10 -6.89 8.53
CA SER A 131 11.69 -8.11 7.97
C SER A 131 10.99 -9.36 8.50
N GLY A 132 10.24 -10.06 7.64
CA GLY A 132 9.41 -11.20 7.99
C GLY A 132 8.52 -10.97 9.22
N GLU A 133 8.46 -11.99 10.09
CA GLU A 133 7.75 -11.92 11.38
C GLU A 133 8.60 -11.33 12.52
N SER A 134 9.83 -10.91 12.24
CA SER A 134 10.67 -10.26 13.23
C SER A 134 10.22 -8.82 13.52
N ASN A 135 10.79 -8.21 14.55
CA ASN A 135 10.60 -6.78 14.85
C ASN A 135 11.70 -5.89 14.24
N THR A 136 12.53 -6.42 13.34
CA THR A 136 13.52 -5.61 12.62
C THR A 136 12.81 -4.71 11.61
N ILE A 137 12.88 -3.39 11.83
CA ILE A 137 12.28 -2.37 10.97
C ILE A 137 13.18 -2.13 9.76
N LEU A 138 12.59 -2.16 8.56
CA LEU A 138 13.26 -1.86 7.29
C LEU A 138 12.90 -0.48 6.75
N ALA A 139 11.66 -0.03 6.97
CA ALA A 139 11.20 1.30 6.57
C ALA A 139 10.02 1.75 7.43
N GLN A 140 9.83 3.07 7.56
CA GLN A 140 8.68 3.65 8.25
C GLN A 140 8.27 4.96 7.59
N VAL A 141 6.97 5.24 7.61
CA VAL A 141 6.41 6.55 7.29
C VAL A 141 6.60 7.46 8.50
N ARG A 142 6.91 8.74 8.24
CA ARG A 142 7.03 9.81 9.24
C ARG A 142 6.15 10.99 8.85
#